data_AF-Q9M9P9-F1
#
_entry.id   AF-Q9M9P9-F1
#
_cell.length_a   1.000
_cell.length_b   1.000
_cell.length_c   1.000
_cell.angle_alpha   90.00
_cell.angle_beta   90.00
_cell.angle_gamma   90.00
#
_symmetry.space_group_name_H-M   'P 1'
#
loop_
_entity.id
_entity.type
_entity.pdbx_description
1 polymer ?
#
loop_
_entity_poly.entity_id
_entity_poly.type
_entity_poly.pdbx_seq_one_letter_code
_entity_poly.pdbx_strand_id
1 'polypeptide(L)' 'MADTVKLFPENLVTYKLLGEPDGPHYAHYDLVGGRLAVEQVYPCITEFLSHHDSA' A
#
# COMPACT_ATOMS: atom_id res chain seq x y z
N MET A 1 4.38 20.64 13.56
CA MET A 1 4.48 19.66 12.46
C MET A 1 4.85 18.28 13.01
N ALA A 2 4.19 17.84 14.10
CA ALA A 2 4.54 16.60 14.80
C ALA A 2 3.33 15.65 14.98
N ASP A 3 2.12 16.06 14.61
CA ASP A 3 0.90 15.31 14.91
C ASP A 3 0.46 14.32 13.81
N THR A 4 1.19 14.24 12.69
CA THR A 4 0.78 13.44 11.51
C THR A 4 1.47 12.08 11.41
N VAL A 5 2.52 11.82 12.19
CA VAL A 5 3.25 10.55 12.16
C VAL A 5 2.74 9.66 13.29
N LYS A 6 1.97 8.63 12.94
CA LYS A 6 1.62 7.55 13.87
C LYS A 6 2.72 6.48 13.82
N LEU A 7 3.39 6.25 14.95
CA LEU A 7 4.32 5.13 15.11
C LEU A 7 3.51 3.88 15.45
N PHE A 8 3.64 2.84 14.63
CA PHE A 8 3.04 1.52 14.89
C PHE A 8 4.14 0.55 15.31
N PRO A 9 3.94 -0.25 16.37
CA PRO A 9 4.85 -1.35 16.69
C PRO A 9 4.92 -2.34 15.53
N GLU A 10 6.14 -2.73 15.12
CA GLU A 10 6.37 -3.59 13.96
C GLU A 10 5.61 -4.93 14.05
N ASN A 11 5.41 -5.45 15.26
CA ASN A 11 4.72 -6.71 15.49
C ASN A 11 3.19 -6.62 15.40
N LEU A 12 2.62 -5.41 15.23
CA LEU A 12 1.17 -5.19 15.18
C LEU A 12 0.65 -4.84 13.79
N VAL A 13 1.55 -4.66 12.81
CA VAL A 13 1.18 -4.28 11.46
C VAL A 13 1.97 -5.10 10.46
N THR A 14 1.30 -5.52 9.39
CA THR A 14 1.98 -6.00 8.18
C THR A 14 1.96 -4.86 7.16
N TYR A 15 3.05 -4.72 6.42
CA TYR A 15 3.14 -3.77 5.33
C TYR A 15 3.84 -4.40 4.14
N LYS A 16 3.52 -3.90 2.94
CA LYS A 16 4.19 -4.28 1.70
C LYS A 16 4.66 -3.02 1.02
N LEU A 17 5.96 -2.93 0.75
CA LEU A 17 6.54 -1.84 -0.03
C LEU A 17 6.30 -2.12 -1.52
N LEU A 18 5.80 -1.14 -2.25
CA LEU A 18 5.57 -1.19 -3.70
C LEU A 18 6.43 -0.12 -4.38
N GLY A 19 6.91 -0.43 -5.59
CA GLY A 19 7.90 0.38 -6.30
C GLY A 19 9.34 -0.01 -5.97
N GLU A 20 10.28 0.71 -6.55
CA GLU A 20 11.72 0.45 -6.42
C GLU A 20 12.40 1.59 -5.65
N PRO A 21 13.45 1.31 -4.85
CA PRO A 21 14.19 2.33 -4.09
C PRO A 21 14.68 3.51 -4.94
N ASP A 22 15.09 3.25 -6.18
CA ASP A 22 15.57 4.24 -7.15
C ASP A 22 14.65 4.38 -8.39
N GLY A 23 13.44 3.82 -8.34
CA GLY A 23 12.49 3.85 -9.45
C GLY A 23 11.39 4.91 -9.29
N PRO A 24 10.43 4.96 -10.22
CA PRO A 24 9.28 5.86 -10.12
C PRO A 24 8.52 5.59 -8.81
N HIS A 25 8.40 6.62 -7.98
CA HIS A 25 7.62 6.53 -6.75
C HIS A 25 6.12 6.64 -7.06
N TYR A 26 5.30 5.93 -6.29
CA TYR A 26 3.85 6.09 -6.31
C TYR A 26 3.47 7.39 -5.57
N ALA A 27 2.94 8.37 -6.31
CA ALA A 27 2.17 9.47 -5.75
C ALA A 27 0.70 9.03 -5.53
N HIS A 28 -0.12 9.88 -4.90
CA HIS A 28 -1.48 9.49 -4.52
C HIS A 28 -2.37 9.12 -5.72
N TYR A 29 -2.19 9.79 -6.87
CA TYR A 29 -2.93 9.47 -8.09
C TYR A 29 -2.42 8.22 -8.79
N ASP A 30 -1.20 7.77 -8.54
CA ASP A 30 -0.66 6.57 -9.17
C ASP A 30 -1.36 5.30 -8.67
N LEU A 31 -2.00 5.37 -7.49
CA LEU A 31 -2.82 4.27 -6.98
C LEU A 31 -4.13 4.06 -7.75
N VAL A 32 -4.61 5.06 -8.49
CA VAL A 32 -5.90 5.00 -9.20
C VAL A 32 -5.74 5.17 -10.71
N GLY A 33 -4.87 6.09 -11.13
CA GLY A 33 -4.62 6.42 -12.54
C GLY A 33 -3.28 5.92 -13.08
N GLY A 34 -2.42 5.34 -12.23
CA GLY A 34 -1.13 4.82 -12.65
C GLY A 34 -1.30 3.55 -13.50
N ARG A 35 -0.60 3.49 -14.65
CA ARG A 35 -0.67 2.32 -15.55
C ARG A 35 -0.33 1.00 -14.86
N LEU A 36 0.57 1.04 -13.87
CA LEU A 36 1.02 -0.13 -13.12
C LEU A 36 0.14 -0.45 -11.89
N ALA A 37 -0.86 0.38 -11.55
CA ALA A 37 -1.71 0.15 -10.38
C ALA A 37 -2.47 -1.17 -10.46
N VAL A 38 -2.99 -1.49 -11.65
CA VAL A 38 -3.74 -2.73 -11.89
C VAL A 38 -2.88 -3.99 -11.72
N GLU A 39 -1.59 -3.90 -12.02
CA GLU A 39 -0.66 -5.02 -11.94
C GLU A 39 -0.02 -5.15 -10.55
N GLN A 40 0.32 -4.02 -9.91
CA GLN A 40 1.13 -4.03 -8.69
C GLN A 40 0.35 -3.73 -7.40
N VAL A 41 -0.70 -2.90 -7.48
CA VAL A 41 -1.42 -2.38 -6.31
C VAL A 41 -2.72 -3.16 -6.08
N TYR A 42 -3.59 -3.26 -7.10
CA TYR A 42 -4.94 -3.83 -6.94
C TYR A 42 -4.95 -5.28 -6.48
N PRO A 43 -4.05 -6.17 -6.93
CA PRO A 43 -4.00 -7.54 -6.42
C PRO A 43 -3.75 -7.59 -4.91
N CYS A 44 -2.87 -6.73 -4.39
CA CYS A 44 -2.56 -6.66 -2.96
C CYS A 44 -3.78 -6.22 -2.14
N ILE A 45 -4.54 -5.24 -2.64
CA ILE A 45 -5.76 -4.76 -1.99
C ILE A 45 -6.82 -5.86 -1.98
N THR A 46 -7.10 -6.48 -3.13
CA THR A 46 -8.09 -7.56 -3.26
C THR A 46 -7.73 -8.74 -2.37
N GLU A 47 -6.46 -9.14 -2.31
CA GLU A 47 -5.98 -10.21 -1.44
C GLU A 47 -6.21 -9.87 0.04
N PHE A 48 -5.82 -8.66 0.46
CA PHE A 48 -6.03 -8.20 1.84
C PHE A 48 -7.51 -8.25 2.22
N LEU A 49 -8.39 -7.64 1.41
CA LEU A 49 -9.83 -7.64 1.67
C LEU A 49 -10.40 -9.05 1.66
N SER A 50 -9.99 -9.91 0.73
CA SER A 50 -10.50 -11.29 0.67
C SER A 50 -10.19 -12.09 1.95
N HIS A 51 -9.00 -11.89 2.54
CA HIS A 51 -8.60 -12.56 3.77
C HIS A 51 -9.26 -11.98 5.03
N HIS A 52 -9.60 -10.70 5.05
CA HIS A 52 -10.04 -9.99 6.25
C HIS A 52 -11.53 -9.61 6.27
N ASP A 53 -12.18 -9.50 5.12
CA ASP A 53 -13.61 -9.19 4.99
C ASP A 53 -14.50 -10.44 4.95
N SER A 54 -13.89 -11.63 5.00
CA SER A 54 -14.63 -12.87 5.21
C SER A 54 -15.19 -12.90 6.64
N ALA A 55 -16.50 -12.67 6.77
CA ALA A 55 -17.27 -12.67 8.03
C ALA A 55 -17.31 -14.03 8.72
#